data_AF-D0MY40-F1
#
_entry.id   AF-D0MY40-F1
#
_cell.length_a   1.000
_cell.length_b   1.000
_cell.length_c   1.000
_cell.angle_alpha   90.00
_cell.angle_beta   90.00
_cell.angle_gamma   90.00
#
_symmetry.space_group_name_H-M   'P 1'
#
loop_
_entity.id
_entity.type
_entity.pdbx_description
1 polymer ?
#
loop_
_entity_poly.entity_id
_entity_poly.type
_entity_poly.pdbx_seq_one_letter_code
_entity_poly.pdbx_strand_id
1 'polypeptide(L)'
;MTVNEEVYKAVVVGGGPAGIGVFVRAARGGLLPRLLNPDKHGTTKDTELSTQLGCKQMGVAILHAGDVNTFGGGNLGEYIINSNTFACGLLAGVLDEKPELDPPESIVNTFLEKVRVHGSAKRLEEIGAAPGNLTEIGRFLRHVGACVIEEISDKAPDTSKVLLNTAATKYVALESGLIRVEARNTASSDGTVVLYTEHLILATGGTQELPSLDNPAYHSKLFASDSCLREDGFAKLKEHLLALPVGKRKVCIVGGSHSSFSVAWLLVNKFMDPKAAATRQGSQIAGSPKKQSLPDPQKNIKETETPLATPQLAIGAPVIATAPVSPLTIKKCEPTTSAIVKMKRTSLAGTSNDIPSPKSIFNPKDIMILHRSPIRCYYGFKKEAEVDGVDASRVDRSGCVNTFTGLREDAKRLFKSVKAGREVRVRLFQVNQQGSQTLIDKAYATAGAIVWGAGYKTNMLAGFDEAGNPLVFHQDNGVVKVDNKARLQMLGPFKGKRPSVLGLGLGFSLRSAVDEMGTETRVDGVSIYHRRGAMLVLEALFGTEVYGSSTSFEEMVEKNDKKKREVQAMKAEKIAEKGIASSFFSFLRI
;
A
#
# COMPACT_ATOMS: atom_id res chain seq x y z
N MET A 1 -1.48 -41.95 -16.07
CA MET A 1 -2.25 -41.06 -16.94
C MET A 1 -1.25 -40.17 -17.66
N THR A 2 -1.16 -40.23 -18.98
CA THR A 2 -0.34 -39.32 -19.78
C THR A 2 -1.03 -37.97 -19.80
N VAL A 3 -0.62 -37.12 -18.87
CA VAL A 3 -1.18 -35.79 -18.68
C VAL A 3 -0.61 -34.89 -19.77
N ASN A 4 -1.32 -34.83 -20.89
CA ASN A 4 -1.08 -33.90 -21.99
C ASN A 4 -1.55 -32.48 -21.58
N GLU A 5 -1.19 -32.03 -20.36
CA GLU A 5 -1.61 -30.75 -19.80
C GLU A 5 -0.57 -29.66 -20.07
N GLU A 6 -1.09 -28.47 -20.32
CA GLU A 6 -0.33 -27.24 -20.37
C GLU A 6 0.08 -26.82 -18.95
N VAL A 7 1.38 -26.53 -18.77
CA VAL A 7 1.94 -26.08 -17.49
C VAL A 7 2.45 -24.66 -17.63
N TYR A 8 1.93 -23.75 -16.81
CA TYR A 8 2.37 -22.37 -16.77
C TYR A 8 3.68 -22.23 -16.02
N LYS A 9 4.62 -21.44 -16.57
CA LYS A 9 5.82 -21.03 -15.82
C LYS A 9 5.43 -20.35 -14.53
N ALA A 10 4.42 -19.49 -14.58
CA ALA A 10 3.85 -18.89 -13.39
C ALA A 10 2.33 -18.67 -13.46
N VAL A 11 1.67 -18.80 -12.31
CA VAL A 11 0.31 -18.29 -12.09
C VAL A 11 0.38 -17.15 -11.07
N VAL A 12 -0.08 -15.96 -11.47
CA VAL A 12 -0.17 -14.78 -10.61
C VAL A 12 -1.60 -14.64 -10.10
N VAL A 13 -1.80 -14.74 -8.79
CA VAL A 13 -3.11 -14.52 -8.16
C VAL A 13 -3.17 -13.10 -7.62
N GLY A 14 -3.92 -12.24 -8.30
CA GLY A 14 -4.12 -10.84 -7.96
C GLY A 14 -3.43 -9.88 -8.94
N GLY A 15 -4.20 -9.37 -9.91
CA GLY A 15 -3.76 -8.33 -10.86
C GLY A 15 -3.64 -6.90 -10.29
N GLY A 16 -3.35 -6.71 -8.99
CA GLY A 16 -3.15 -5.38 -8.40
C GLY A 16 -1.74 -4.82 -8.65
N PRO A 17 -1.34 -3.72 -7.96
CA PRO A 17 -0.03 -3.09 -8.15
C PRO A 17 1.14 -4.06 -7.98
N ALA A 18 1.04 -4.99 -7.03
CA ALA A 18 2.03 -6.03 -6.80
C ALA A 18 2.13 -7.02 -7.96
N GLY A 19 0.99 -7.56 -8.42
CA GLY A 19 0.95 -8.55 -9.50
C GLY A 19 1.48 -8.00 -10.83
N ILE A 20 1.07 -6.78 -11.23
CA ILE A 20 1.59 -6.15 -12.45
C ILE A 20 3.07 -5.76 -12.34
N GLY A 21 3.59 -5.64 -11.11
CA GLY A 21 4.99 -5.30 -10.85
C GLY A 21 5.98 -6.29 -11.47
N VAL A 22 5.60 -7.57 -11.55
CA VAL A 22 6.41 -8.62 -12.19
C VAL A 22 6.61 -8.31 -13.68
N PHE A 23 5.54 -7.90 -14.37
CA PHE A 23 5.57 -7.55 -15.79
C PHE A 23 6.33 -6.26 -16.05
N VAL A 24 6.12 -5.24 -15.21
CA VAL A 24 6.89 -3.99 -15.29
C VAL A 24 8.38 -4.27 -15.14
N ARG A 25 8.79 -5.09 -14.15
CA ARG A 25 10.20 -5.43 -13.93
C ARG A 25 10.75 -6.29 -15.06
N ALA A 26 9.99 -7.26 -15.55
CA ALA A 26 10.40 -8.12 -16.67
C ALA A 26 10.58 -7.32 -17.96
N ALA A 27 9.67 -6.39 -18.26
CA ALA A 27 9.80 -5.48 -19.40
C ALA A 27 11.08 -4.65 -19.29
N ARG A 28 11.26 -4.00 -18.14
CA ARG A 28 12.43 -3.14 -17.89
C ARG A 28 13.75 -3.87 -18.00
N GLY A 29 13.82 -5.13 -17.54
CA GLY A 29 15.02 -5.95 -17.56
C GLY A 29 15.20 -6.80 -18.83
N GLY A 30 14.35 -6.64 -19.86
CA GLY A 30 14.43 -7.44 -21.09
C GLY A 30 14.02 -8.91 -20.95
N LEU A 31 13.35 -9.27 -19.86
CA LEU A 31 12.91 -10.64 -19.55
C LEU A 31 11.46 -10.92 -19.97
N LEU A 32 10.71 -9.93 -20.45
CA LEU A 32 9.29 -10.09 -20.77
C LEU A 32 9.02 -11.15 -21.84
N PRO A 33 9.73 -11.21 -22.99
CA PRO A 33 9.50 -12.27 -23.97
C PRO A 33 9.71 -13.68 -23.40
N ARG A 34 10.74 -13.86 -22.56
CA ARG A 34 11.02 -15.10 -21.83
C ARG A 34 9.92 -15.45 -20.82
N LEU A 35 9.34 -14.46 -20.15
CA LEU A 35 8.21 -14.65 -19.24
C LEU A 35 6.92 -15.07 -19.97
N LEU A 36 6.64 -14.46 -21.12
CA LEU A 36 5.41 -14.71 -21.87
C LEU A 36 5.46 -15.99 -22.71
N ASN A 37 6.66 -16.39 -23.15
CA ASN A 37 6.88 -17.61 -23.92
C ASN A 37 8.28 -18.20 -23.63
N PRO A 38 8.44 -18.90 -22.50
CA PRO A 38 9.72 -19.49 -22.10
C PRO A 38 10.18 -20.62 -23.04
N ASP A 39 9.25 -21.28 -23.75
CA ASP A 39 9.61 -22.29 -24.75
C ASP A 39 10.38 -21.68 -25.93
N LYS A 40 9.92 -20.51 -26.41
CA LYS A 40 10.55 -19.81 -27.54
C LYS A 40 11.76 -18.95 -27.16
N HIS A 41 11.73 -18.33 -25.97
CA HIS A 41 12.69 -17.29 -25.58
C HIS A 41 13.50 -17.64 -24.32
N GLY A 42 13.22 -18.77 -23.68
CA GLY A 42 13.92 -19.22 -22.49
C GLY A 42 15.15 -20.07 -22.79
N THR A 43 15.70 -20.60 -21.71
CA THR A 43 16.81 -21.55 -21.67
C THR A 43 16.27 -22.95 -21.42
N THR A 44 17.10 -23.97 -21.61
CA THR A 44 16.74 -25.37 -21.28
C THR A 44 16.35 -25.55 -19.81
N LYS A 45 16.88 -24.73 -18.90
CA LYS A 45 16.49 -24.75 -17.48
C LYS A 45 15.06 -24.25 -17.25
N ASP A 46 14.55 -23.38 -18.11
CA ASP A 46 13.22 -22.80 -17.93
C ASP A 46 12.10 -23.78 -18.23
N THR A 47 12.40 -24.78 -19.07
CA THR A 47 11.46 -25.81 -19.54
C THR A 47 11.82 -27.22 -19.04
N GLU A 48 12.80 -27.33 -18.14
CA GLU A 48 13.33 -28.61 -17.67
C GLU A 48 12.24 -29.47 -17.02
N LEU A 49 11.43 -28.87 -16.13
CA LEU A 49 10.39 -29.59 -15.41
C LEU A 49 9.25 -30.01 -16.33
N SER A 50 8.75 -29.12 -17.19
CA SER A 50 7.71 -29.48 -18.16
C SER A 50 8.19 -30.57 -19.11
N THR A 51 9.43 -30.50 -19.58
CA THR A 51 10.04 -31.50 -20.47
C THR A 51 10.15 -32.85 -19.77
N GLN A 52 10.62 -32.88 -18.52
CA GLN A 52 10.71 -34.09 -17.70
C GLN A 52 9.34 -34.75 -17.50
N LEU A 53 8.28 -33.93 -17.35
CA LEU A 53 6.91 -34.40 -17.13
C LEU A 53 6.15 -34.69 -18.43
N GLY A 54 6.71 -34.39 -19.60
CA GLY A 54 6.05 -34.55 -20.90
C GLY A 54 4.90 -33.54 -21.12
N CYS A 55 4.95 -32.38 -20.47
CA CYS A 55 3.96 -31.32 -20.54
C CYS A 55 4.39 -30.21 -21.51
N LYS A 56 3.42 -29.49 -22.09
CA LYS A 56 3.69 -28.29 -22.89
C LYS A 56 3.96 -27.10 -21.94
N GLN A 57 5.12 -26.46 -22.09
CA GLN A 57 5.44 -25.26 -21.33
C GLN A 57 4.64 -24.06 -21.84
N MET A 58 3.99 -23.37 -20.92
CA MET A 58 3.31 -22.10 -21.14
C MET A 58 4.05 -20.96 -20.43
N GLY A 59 3.71 -19.73 -20.78
CA GLY A 59 4.22 -18.52 -20.12
C GLY A 59 3.51 -18.29 -18.79
N VAL A 60 2.67 -17.26 -18.74
CA VAL A 60 2.05 -16.80 -17.48
C VAL A 60 0.54 -16.70 -17.58
N ALA A 61 -0.14 -17.11 -16.52
CA ALA A 61 -1.56 -16.86 -16.33
C ALA A 61 -1.79 -15.91 -15.15
N ILE A 62 -2.62 -14.88 -15.32
CA ILE A 62 -3.00 -13.96 -14.25
C ILE A 62 -4.47 -14.19 -13.90
N LEU A 63 -4.74 -14.45 -12.63
CA LEU A 63 -6.09 -14.55 -12.07
C LEU A 63 -6.40 -13.25 -11.33
N HIS A 64 -7.39 -12.49 -11.80
CA HIS A 64 -7.84 -11.27 -11.14
C HIS A 64 -9.34 -11.34 -10.86
N ALA A 65 -9.71 -11.27 -9.58
CA ALA A 65 -11.10 -11.40 -9.15
C ALA A 65 -12.01 -10.24 -9.61
N GLY A 66 -11.42 -9.06 -9.86
CA GLY A 66 -12.14 -7.89 -10.36
C GLY A 66 -12.13 -7.79 -11.88
N ASP A 67 -12.76 -6.73 -12.38
CA ASP A 67 -12.86 -6.44 -13.80
C ASP A 67 -11.61 -5.72 -14.33
N VAL A 68 -11.69 -5.26 -15.59
CA VAL A 68 -10.60 -4.50 -16.23
C VAL A 68 -10.32 -3.16 -15.52
N ASN A 69 -11.31 -2.56 -14.85
CA ASN A 69 -11.17 -1.27 -14.20
C ASN A 69 -10.39 -1.37 -12.88
N THR A 70 -10.37 -2.54 -12.24
CA THR A 70 -9.56 -2.77 -11.04
C THR A 70 -8.17 -3.35 -11.34
N PHE A 71 -7.94 -3.84 -12.56
CA PHE A 71 -6.66 -4.40 -12.96
C PHE A 71 -5.55 -3.34 -12.96
N GLY A 72 -4.36 -3.70 -12.46
CA GLY A 72 -3.20 -2.84 -12.24
C GLY A 72 -3.29 -1.92 -11.01
N GLY A 73 -4.41 -1.24 -10.82
CA GLY A 73 -4.60 -0.31 -9.69
C GLY A 73 -5.02 -0.96 -8.37
N GLY A 74 -5.73 -2.08 -8.43
CA GLY A 74 -6.47 -2.62 -7.27
C GLY A 74 -7.34 -1.52 -6.62
N ASN A 75 -7.37 -1.53 -5.29
CA ASN A 75 -8.08 -0.49 -4.51
C ASN A 75 -7.26 0.79 -4.31
N LEU A 76 -6.01 0.87 -4.81
CA LEU A 76 -5.13 2.01 -4.51
C LEU A 76 -5.71 3.34 -5.02
N GLY A 77 -6.37 3.30 -6.19
CA GLY A 77 -7.03 4.47 -6.77
C GLY A 77 -8.26 4.98 -6.01
N GLU A 78 -8.80 4.17 -5.11
CA GLU A 78 -10.05 4.47 -4.39
C GLU A 78 -9.82 5.29 -3.12
N TYR A 79 -8.56 5.40 -2.67
CA TYR A 79 -8.24 6.17 -1.48
C TYR A 79 -8.19 7.68 -1.79
N ILE A 80 -8.97 8.46 -1.04
CA ILE A 80 -9.12 9.92 -1.22
C ILE A 80 -8.06 10.73 -0.47
N ILE A 81 -6.84 10.19 -0.38
CA ILE A 81 -5.69 10.79 0.29
C ILE A 81 -4.47 10.87 -0.63
N ASN A 82 -3.49 11.67 -0.23
CA ASN A 82 -2.21 11.69 -0.93
C ASN A 82 -1.36 10.47 -0.59
N SER A 83 -0.53 10.08 -1.55
CA SER A 83 0.47 9.05 -1.37
C SER A 83 1.49 9.44 -0.31
N ASN A 84 2.05 8.43 0.34
CA ASN A 84 3.22 8.59 1.20
C ASN A 84 4.54 8.61 0.39
N THR A 85 4.48 8.53 -0.93
CA THR A 85 5.61 8.57 -1.86
C THR A 85 5.39 9.67 -2.89
N PHE A 86 6.46 10.34 -3.32
CA PHE A 86 6.37 11.36 -4.37
C PHE A 86 5.99 10.75 -5.72
N ALA A 87 5.24 11.52 -6.52
CA ALA A 87 4.77 11.09 -7.83
C ALA A 87 5.95 10.70 -8.75
N CYS A 88 7.00 11.52 -8.78
CA CYS A 88 8.21 11.20 -9.54
C CYS A 88 8.89 9.91 -9.08
N GLY A 89 8.84 9.57 -7.78
CA GLY A 89 9.43 8.33 -7.25
C GLY A 89 8.70 7.08 -7.73
N LEU A 90 7.38 7.15 -7.88
CA LEU A 90 6.57 6.08 -8.47
C LEU A 90 6.88 5.94 -9.97
N LEU A 91 6.82 7.04 -10.72
CA LEU A 91 7.11 7.05 -12.16
C LEU A 91 8.50 6.49 -12.44
N ALA A 92 9.51 6.89 -11.68
CA ALA A 92 10.88 6.41 -11.80
C ALA A 92 11.03 4.90 -11.56
N GLY A 93 10.10 4.28 -10.84
CA GLY A 93 10.05 2.83 -10.67
C GLY A 93 9.58 2.07 -11.92
N VAL A 94 8.83 2.74 -12.80
CA VAL A 94 8.13 2.16 -13.94
C VAL A 94 8.73 2.61 -15.27
N LEU A 95 9.07 3.90 -15.42
CA LEU A 95 9.35 4.53 -16.71
C LEU A 95 10.77 5.03 -16.93
N ASP A 96 11.61 5.16 -15.90
CA ASP A 96 12.97 5.69 -16.08
C ASP A 96 13.85 4.77 -16.92
N GLU A 97 14.71 5.36 -17.76
CA GLU A 97 15.80 4.66 -18.44
C GLU A 97 17.02 4.58 -17.51
N LYS A 98 17.64 3.40 -17.40
CA LYS A 98 18.87 3.21 -16.62
C LYS A 98 19.83 2.23 -17.31
N PRO A 99 20.33 2.58 -18.52
CA PRO A 99 21.25 1.74 -19.28
C PRO A 99 22.61 1.55 -18.58
N GLU A 100 22.94 2.40 -17.61
CA GLU A 100 24.19 2.34 -16.85
C GLU A 100 24.19 1.27 -15.74
N LEU A 101 23.03 0.73 -15.37
CA LEU A 101 22.92 -0.31 -14.35
C LEU A 101 23.38 -1.67 -14.87
N ASP A 102 23.66 -2.57 -13.95
CA ASP A 102 23.89 -3.99 -14.20
C ASP A 102 22.85 -4.80 -13.40
N PRO A 103 21.89 -5.48 -14.05
CA PRO A 103 21.63 -5.43 -15.49
C PRO A 103 21.04 -4.05 -15.93
N PRO A 104 21.17 -3.67 -17.21
CA PRO A 104 20.60 -2.42 -17.71
C PRO A 104 19.07 -2.46 -17.67
N GLU A 105 18.44 -1.32 -17.37
CA GLU A 105 16.98 -1.19 -17.41
C GLU A 105 16.55 -0.22 -18.52
N SER A 106 15.56 -0.61 -19.32
CA SER A 106 15.00 0.25 -20.39
C SER A 106 13.51 0.01 -20.61
N ILE A 107 12.77 1.02 -21.04
CA ILE A 107 11.40 0.86 -21.52
C ILE A 107 11.30 0.69 -23.04
N VAL A 108 12.39 0.92 -23.78
CA VAL A 108 12.42 0.88 -25.24
C VAL A 108 12.01 -0.51 -25.76
N ASN A 109 11.17 -0.55 -26.81
CA ASN A 109 10.60 -1.78 -27.38
C ASN A 109 9.74 -2.59 -26.40
N THR A 110 9.08 -1.93 -25.45
CA THR A 110 8.16 -2.58 -24.51
C THR A 110 6.83 -1.83 -24.45
N PHE A 111 5.80 -2.46 -23.88
CA PHE A 111 4.50 -1.82 -23.65
C PHE A 111 4.59 -0.53 -22.80
N LEU A 112 5.69 -0.33 -22.06
CA LEU A 112 5.89 0.84 -21.21
C LEU A 112 6.10 2.14 -22.01
N GLU A 113 6.44 2.07 -23.30
CA GLU A 113 6.48 3.25 -24.18
C GLU A 113 5.09 3.88 -24.34
N LYS A 114 4.05 3.04 -24.51
CA LYS A 114 2.65 3.48 -24.52
C LYS A 114 2.26 4.13 -23.19
N VAL A 115 2.71 3.55 -22.08
CA VAL A 115 2.47 4.09 -20.73
C VAL A 115 3.09 5.48 -20.57
N ARG A 116 4.31 5.70 -21.06
CA ARG A 116 5.04 6.98 -20.93
C ARG A 116 4.29 8.15 -21.57
N VAL A 117 3.63 7.93 -22.71
CA VAL A 117 2.93 9.01 -23.44
C VAL A 117 1.52 9.27 -22.94
N HIS A 118 0.98 8.41 -22.07
CA HIS A 118 -0.39 8.51 -21.57
C HIS A 118 -0.59 9.69 -20.62
N GLY A 119 -1.79 10.28 -20.65
CA GLY A 119 -2.11 11.48 -19.88
C GLY A 119 -1.95 11.33 -18.36
N SER A 120 -2.16 10.13 -17.80
CA SER A 120 -1.92 9.90 -16.37
C SER A 120 -0.44 9.92 -15.99
N ALA A 121 0.46 9.48 -16.87
CA ALA A 121 1.89 9.54 -16.62
C ALA A 121 2.37 11.00 -16.65
N LYS A 122 1.95 11.76 -17.67
CA LYS A 122 2.23 13.20 -17.80
C LYS A 122 1.75 13.99 -16.58
N ARG A 123 0.55 13.72 -16.08
CA ARG A 123 0.04 14.37 -14.84
C ARG A 123 0.91 14.08 -13.62
N LEU A 124 1.38 12.84 -13.44
CA LEU A 124 2.27 12.50 -12.33
C LEU A 124 3.66 13.13 -12.50
N GLU A 125 4.12 13.33 -13.74
CA GLU A 125 5.37 14.00 -14.06
C GLU A 125 5.30 15.49 -13.73
N GLU A 126 4.18 16.15 -14.09
CA GLU A 126 3.87 17.54 -13.73
C GLU A 126 3.85 17.77 -12.21
N ILE A 127 3.34 16.80 -11.44
CA ILE A 127 3.37 16.85 -9.96
C ILE A 127 4.81 16.78 -9.44
N GLY A 128 5.67 15.98 -10.07
CA GLY A 128 7.10 15.91 -9.77
C GLY A 128 7.42 15.47 -8.33
N ALA A 129 8.27 16.24 -7.65
CA ALA A 129 8.77 15.97 -6.29
C ALA A 129 7.75 16.36 -5.19
N ALA A 130 6.49 16.01 -5.40
CA ALA A 130 5.41 16.20 -4.45
C ALA A 130 4.57 14.91 -4.31
N PRO A 131 3.82 14.76 -3.21
CA PRO A 131 2.92 13.62 -3.02
C PRO A 131 1.83 13.64 -4.09
N GLY A 132 1.75 12.56 -4.88
CA GLY A 132 0.64 12.37 -5.82
C GLY A 132 -0.62 11.92 -5.09
N ASN A 133 -1.79 12.41 -5.51
CA ASN A 133 -3.06 11.88 -5.03
C ASN A 133 -3.17 10.38 -5.42
N LEU A 134 -3.62 9.52 -4.49
CA LEU A 134 -3.70 8.08 -4.74
C LEU A 134 -4.67 7.72 -5.88
N THR A 135 -5.71 8.53 -6.13
CA THR A 135 -6.58 8.37 -7.30
C THR A 135 -5.84 8.58 -8.62
N GLU A 136 -4.96 9.58 -8.74
CA GLU A 136 -4.14 9.76 -9.95
C GLU A 136 -3.14 8.62 -10.14
N ILE A 137 -2.52 8.17 -9.04
CA ILE A 137 -1.63 7.01 -9.05
C ILE A 137 -2.39 5.74 -9.47
N GLY A 138 -3.60 5.54 -8.97
CA GLY A 138 -4.46 4.43 -9.36
C GLY A 138 -4.80 4.45 -10.85
N ARG A 139 -5.16 5.62 -11.40
CA ARG A 139 -5.40 5.77 -12.85
C ARG A 139 -4.16 5.43 -13.67
N PHE A 140 -2.98 5.86 -13.23
CA PHE A 140 -1.72 5.50 -13.87
C PHE A 140 -1.49 3.98 -13.85
N LEU A 141 -1.61 3.33 -12.69
CA LEU A 141 -1.38 1.89 -12.56
C LEU A 141 -2.43 1.05 -13.31
N ARG A 142 -3.68 1.52 -13.41
CA ARG A 142 -4.71 0.90 -14.26
C ARG A 142 -4.32 0.94 -15.74
N HIS A 143 -3.77 2.06 -16.19
CA HIS A 143 -3.28 2.16 -17.56
C HIS A 143 -2.08 1.23 -17.81
N VAL A 144 -1.15 1.13 -16.85
CA VAL A 144 -0.08 0.11 -16.91
C VAL A 144 -0.69 -1.30 -17.02
N GLY A 145 -1.71 -1.60 -16.23
CA GLY A 145 -2.44 -2.86 -16.28
C GLY A 145 -3.10 -3.13 -17.64
N ALA A 146 -3.76 -2.13 -18.22
CA ALA A 146 -4.35 -2.23 -19.55
C ALA A 146 -3.29 -2.55 -20.63
N CYS A 147 -2.13 -1.89 -20.58
CA CYS A 147 -1.03 -2.19 -21.50
C CYS A 147 -0.45 -3.61 -21.28
N VAL A 148 -0.47 -4.15 -20.06
CA VAL A 148 -0.10 -5.56 -19.81
C VAL A 148 -1.09 -6.52 -20.45
N ILE A 149 -2.39 -6.23 -20.38
CA ILE A 149 -3.43 -7.05 -21.03
C ILE A 149 -3.24 -7.06 -22.55
N GLU A 150 -3.04 -5.86 -23.15
CA GLU A 150 -2.75 -5.73 -24.58
C GLU A 150 -1.49 -6.49 -24.97
N GLU A 151 -0.39 -6.33 -24.22
CA GLU A 151 0.87 -6.99 -24.51
C GLU A 151 0.74 -8.52 -24.52
N ILE A 152 0.05 -9.10 -23.54
CA ILE A 152 -0.21 -10.55 -23.49
C ILE A 152 -1.08 -10.98 -24.67
N SER A 153 -2.15 -10.26 -24.95
CA SER A 153 -3.12 -10.60 -26.01
C SER A 153 -2.50 -10.49 -27.40
N ASP A 154 -1.63 -9.51 -27.63
CA ASP A 154 -1.01 -9.24 -28.93
C ASP A 154 0.23 -10.09 -29.18
N LYS A 155 1.05 -10.34 -28.16
CA LYS A 155 2.37 -10.97 -28.31
C LYS A 155 2.43 -12.43 -27.89
N ALA A 156 1.51 -12.89 -27.05
CA ALA A 156 1.54 -14.24 -26.48
C ALA A 156 0.15 -14.85 -26.22
N PRO A 157 -0.85 -14.72 -27.13
CA PRO A 157 -2.20 -15.22 -26.88
C PRO A 157 -2.26 -16.73 -26.67
N ASP A 158 -1.35 -17.48 -27.29
CA ASP A 158 -1.33 -18.94 -27.24
C ASP A 158 -0.57 -19.51 -26.03
N THR A 159 0.19 -18.69 -25.31
CA THR A 159 1.07 -19.14 -24.21
C THR A 159 0.81 -18.43 -22.89
N SER A 160 0.16 -17.26 -22.90
CA SER A 160 -0.12 -16.46 -21.71
C SER A 160 -1.54 -15.93 -21.72
N LYS A 161 -2.12 -15.71 -20.53
CA LYS A 161 -3.52 -15.23 -20.42
C LYS A 161 -3.79 -14.39 -19.19
N VAL A 162 -4.73 -13.46 -19.33
CA VAL A 162 -5.31 -12.70 -18.22
C VAL A 162 -6.77 -13.09 -18.06
N LEU A 163 -7.11 -13.65 -16.90
CA LEU A 163 -8.46 -14.05 -16.53
C LEU A 163 -9.01 -13.03 -15.53
N LEU A 164 -9.77 -12.07 -16.05
CA LEU A 164 -10.54 -11.10 -15.27
C LEU A 164 -11.80 -11.76 -14.70
N ASN A 165 -12.40 -11.13 -13.70
CA ASN A 165 -13.56 -11.67 -12.97
C ASN A 165 -13.34 -13.12 -12.56
N THR A 166 -12.12 -13.49 -12.17
CA THR A 166 -11.75 -14.88 -11.89
C THR A 166 -10.98 -14.92 -10.56
N ALA A 167 -11.63 -15.45 -9.53
CA ALA A 167 -11.06 -15.57 -8.20
C ALA A 167 -10.46 -16.96 -8.01
N ALA A 168 -9.17 -17.01 -7.66
CA ALA A 168 -8.57 -18.24 -7.15
C ALA A 168 -9.24 -18.62 -5.83
N THR A 169 -9.52 -19.90 -5.65
CA THR A 169 -10.26 -20.42 -4.48
C THR A 169 -9.41 -21.33 -3.61
N LYS A 170 -8.52 -22.12 -4.22
CA LYS A 170 -7.48 -22.88 -3.53
C LYS A 170 -6.33 -23.25 -4.46
N TYR A 171 -5.25 -23.76 -3.89
CA TYR A 171 -4.21 -24.47 -4.62
C TYR A 171 -3.82 -25.78 -3.93
N VAL A 172 -3.30 -26.72 -4.70
CA VAL A 172 -2.81 -28.02 -4.25
C VAL A 172 -1.37 -28.18 -4.71
N ALA A 173 -0.45 -28.45 -3.79
CA ALA A 173 0.94 -28.79 -4.09
C ALA A 173 1.04 -30.30 -4.36
N LEU A 174 1.48 -30.65 -5.57
CA LEU A 174 1.56 -32.04 -6.05
C LEU A 174 2.95 -32.63 -5.79
N GLU A 175 3.05 -33.95 -5.63
CA GLU A 175 4.33 -34.66 -5.45
C GLU A 175 5.27 -34.49 -6.66
N SER A 176 4.71 -34.20 -7.86
CA SER A 176 5.48 -33.86 -9.07
C SER A 176 6.26 -32.55 -8.96
N GLY A 177 5.99 -31.74 -7.94
CA GLY A 177 6.53 -30.39 -7.78
C GLY A 177 5.72 -29.30 -8.49
N LEU A 178 4.66 -29.67 -9.23
CA LEU A 178 3.70 -28.72 -9.80
C LEU A 178 2.69 -28.26 -8.74
N ILE A 179 2.04 -27.14 -9.02
CA ILE A 179 0.98 -26.57 -8.22
C ILE A 179 -0.28 -26.51 -9.07
N ARG A 180 -1.35 -27.15 -8.61
CA ARG A 180 -2.68 -27.08 -9.21
C ARG A 180 -3.48 -25.96 -8.56
N VAL A 181 -3.89 -24.96 -9.33
CA VAL A 181 -4.67 -23.79 -8.87
C VAL A 181 -6.10 -23.94 -9.36
N GLU A 182 -7.06 -23.86 -8.45
CA GLU A 182 -8.48 -23.82 -8.77
C GLU A 182 -9.02 -22.39 -8.66
N ALA A 183 -9.74 -21.95 -9.68
CA ALA A 183 -10.38 -20.65 -9.72
C ALA A 183 -11.80 -20.73 -10.22
N ARG A 184 -12.61 -19.72 -9.89
CA ARG A 184 -13.99 -19.60 -10.34
C ARG A 184 -14.22 -18.23 -10.92
N ASN A 185 -15.04 -18.17 -11.97
CA ASN A 185 -15.55 -16.92 -12.48
C ASN A 185 -16.43 -16.26 -11.39
N THR A 186 -16.26 -14.96 -11.14
CA THR A 186 -17.03 -14.19 -10.16
C THR A 186 -18.35 -13.70 -10.74
N ALA A 187 -18.49 -13.67 -12.08
CA ALA A 187 -19.69 -13.27 -12.79
C ALA A 187 -20.61 -14.45 -13.17
N SER A 188 -20.12 -15.69 -13.15
CA SER A 188 -20.92 -16.90 -13.42
C SER A 188 -20.64 -18.00 -12.39
N SER A 189 -21.69 -18.66 -11.89
CA SER A 189 -21.57 -19.80 -10.97
C SER A 189 -20.97 -21.05 -11.64
N ASP A 190 -21.03 -21.10 -12.97
CA ASP A 190 -20.67 -22.27 -13.75
C ASP A 190 -19.29 -22.06 -14.39
N GLY A 191 -18.37 -22.98 -14.10
CA GLY A 191 -17.01 -23.00 -14.63
C GLY A 191 -15.95 -22.92 -13.54
N THR A 192 -15.38 -24.07 -13.18
CA THR A 192 -14.11 -24.12 -12.45
C THR A 192 -12.98 -24.10 -13.46
N VAL A 193 -12.08 -23.13 -13.32
CA VAL A 193 -10.83 -23.06 -14.08
C VAL A 193 -9.75 -23.76 -13.27
N VAL A 194 -9.06 -24.72 -13.89
CA VAL A 194 -7.92 -25.42 -13.30
C VAL A 194 -6.68 -25.07 -14.09
N LEU A 195 -5.64 -24.61 -13.40
CA LEU A 195 -4.34 -24.30 -13.99
C LEU A 195 -3.26 -25.08 -13.25
N TYR A 196 -2.24 -25.56 -13.98
CA TYR A 196 -1.05 -26.14 -13.39
C TYR A 196 0.13 -25.21 -13.60
N THR A 197 0.99 -25.08 -12.58
CA THR A 197 2.13 -24.17 -12.65
C THR A 197 3.34 -24.66 -11.87
N GLU A 198 4.52 -24.23 -12.30
CA GLU A 198 5.76 -24.40 -11.54
C GLU A 198 5.85 -23.42 -10.36
N HIS A 199 5.36 -22.19 -10.56
CA HIS A 199 5.48 -21.09 -9.61
C HIS A 199 4.14 -20.40 -9.37
N LEU A 200 3.67 -20.42 -8.12
CA LEU A 200 2.48 -19.69 -7.70
C LEU A 200 2.88 -18.36 -7.04
N ILE A 201 2.44 -17.24 -7.60
CA ILE A 201 2.70 -15.90 -7.06
C ILE A 201 1.42 -15.37 -6.43
N LEU A 202 1.40 -15.22 -5.11
CA LEU A 202 0.30 -14.67 -4.34
C LEU A 202 0.46 -13.16 -4.19
N ALA A 203 -0.32 -12.40 -4.93
CA ALA A 203 -0.42 -10.94 -4.90
C ALA A 203 -1.85 -10.48 -4.53
N THR A 204 -2.45 -11.18 -3.56
CA THR A 204 -3.86 -11.08 -3.17
C THR A 204 -4.19 -9.88 -2.28
N GLY A 205 -3.17 -9.12 -1.86
CA GLY A 205 -3.33 -7.96 -0.99
C GLY A 205 -3.68 -8.32 0.45
N GLY A 206 -4.08 -7.31 1.21
CA GLY A 206 -4.52 -7.47 2.58
C GLY A 206 -5.94 -6.97 2.80
N THR A 207 -6.56 -7.46 3.85
CA THR A 207 -7.87 -7.00 4.34
C THR A 207 -7.76 -6.47 5.75
N GLN A 208 -8.61 -5.52 6.11
CA GLN A 208 -8.74 -5.05 7.47
C GLN A 208 -9.98 -5.69 8.10
N GLU A 209 -9.76 -6.50 9.13
CA GLU A 209 -10.85 -7.04 9.94
C GLU A 209 -11.18 -6.10 11.09
N LEU A 210 -12.47 -5.90 11.33
CA LEU A 210 -12.94 -5.23 12.53
C LEU A 210 -12.82 -6.19 13.73
N PRO A 211 -12.36 -5.69 14.88
CA PRO A 211 -12.31 -6.51 16.08
C PRO A 211 -13.73 -6.80 16.58
N SER A 212 -13.91 -7.95 17.23
CA SER A 212 -15.01 -8.10 18.16
C SER A 212 -14.66 -7.37 19.45
N LEU A 213 -15.51 -6.42 19.86
CA LEU A 213 -15.31 -5.64 21.08
C LEU A 213 -16.19 -6.20 22.21
N ASP A 214 -15.70 -6.19 23.45
CA ASP A 214 -16.41 -6.75 24.61
C ASP A 214 -17.82 -6.20 24.81
N ASN A 215 -18.06 -4.94 24.41
CA ASN A 215 -19.37 -4.33 24.39
C ASN A 215 -19.97 -4.37 22.97
N PRO A 216 -21.00 -5.20 22.71
CA PRO A 216 -21.66 -5.28 21.41
C PRO A 216 -22.20 -3.93 20.92
N ALA A 217 -22.60 -3.02 21.82
CA ALA A 217 -23.11 -1.70 21.47
C ALA A 217 -22.07 -0.81 20.75
N TYR A 218 -20.79 -1.15 20.78
CA TYR A 218 -19.75 -0.42 20.04
C TYR A 218 -19.69 -0.80 18.56
N HIS A 219 -20.21 -1.97 18.16
CA HIS A 219 -20.13 -2.44 16.78
C HIS A 219 -20.95 -1.55 15.82
N SER A 220 -22.06 -0.97 16.28
CA SER A 220 -22.88 -0.04 15.48
C SER A 220 -22.20 1.28 15.15
N LYS A 221 -21.07 1.58 15.79
CA LYS A 221 -20.27 2.78 15.56
C LYS A 221 -18.81 2.47 15.20
N LEU A 222 -18.54 1.23 14.80
CA LEU A 222 -17.20 0.76 14.46
C LEU A 222 -16.99 0.81 12.94
N PHE A 223 -15.89 1.44 12.53
CA PHE A 223 -15.53 1.63 11.13
C PHE A 223 -14.10 1.17 10.88
N ALA A 224 -13.82 0.60 9.72
CA ALA A 224 -12.46 0.26 9.31
C ALA A 224 -11.78 1.50 8.71
N SER A 225 -10.52 1.75 9.08
CA SER A 225 -9.71 2.81 8.46
C SER A 225 -9.62 2.64 6.94
N ASP A 226 -9.52 1.40 6.45
CA ASP A 226 -9.51 1.08 5.01
C ASP A 226 -10.73 1.67 4.29
N SER A 227 -11.93 1.43 4.83
CA SER A 227 -13.18 1.97 4.29
C SER A 227 -13.26 3.50 4.44
N CYS A 228 -12.92 4.04 5.62
CA CYS A 228 -12.97 5.48 5.87
C CYS A 228 -12.02 6.32 5.01
N LEU A 229 -11.03 5.70 4.38
CA LEU A 229 -10.11 6.37 3.46
C LEU A 229 -10.60 6.39 2.02
N ARG A 230 -11.76 5.77 1.73
CA ARG A 230 -12.43 5.79 0.42
C ARG A 230 -13.66 6.68 0.46
N GLU A 231 -14.13 7.13 -0.70
CA GLU A 231 -15.23 8.11 -0.78
C GLU A 231 -16.51 7.61 -0.10
N ASP A 232 -16.93 6.37 -0.38
CA ASP A 232 -18.17 5.79 0.16
C ASP A 232 -18.09 5.57 1.68
N GLY A 233 -16.98 5.03 2.19
CA GLY A 233 -16.78 4.80 3.61
C GLY A 233 -16.60 6.09 4.39
N PHE A 234 -15.93 7.10 3.82
CA PHE A 234 -15.87 8.42 4.42
C PHE A 234 -17.22 9.12 4.42
N ALA A 235 -18.03 8.96 3.37
CA ALA A 235 -19.41 9.46 3.32
C ALA A 235 -20.27 8.84 4.43
N LYS A 236 -20.22 7.52 4.59
CA LYS A 236 -20.91 6.80 5.69
C LYS A 236 -20.46 7.29 7.07
N LEU A 237 -19.16 7.51 7.27
CA LEU A 237 -18.65 8.07 8.52
C LEU A 237 -19.19 9.49 8.78
N LYS A 238 -19.21 10.35 7.74
CA LYS A 238 -19.76 11.72 7.85
C LYS A 238 -21.25 11.69 8.19
N GLU A 239 -22.03 10.86 7.49
CA GLU A 239 -23.47 10.70 7.72
C GLU A 239 -23.75 10.26 9.17
N HIS A 240 -23.06 9.21 9.63
CA HIS A 240 -23.14 8.71 10.99
C HIS A 240 -22.84 9.80 12.02
N LEU A 241 -21.78 10.59 11.82
CA LEU A 241 -21.42 11.67 12.73
C LEU A 241 -22.40 12.85 12.68
N LEU A 242 -22.96 13.18 11.51
CA LEU A 242 -23.94 14.26 11.36
C LEU A 242 -25.29 13.93 12.01
N ALA A 243 -25.68 12.65 12.03
CA ALA A 243 -26.86 12.15 12.72
C ALA A 243 -26.76 12.30 14.25
N LEU A 244 -25.56 12.45 14.80
CA LEU A 244 -25.36 12.68 16.23
C LEU A 244 -25.56 14.15 16.62
N PRO A 245 -26.04 14.42 17.86
CA PRO A 245 -26.12 15.79 18.40
C PRO A 245 -24.78 16.53 18.37
N VAL A 246 -24.83 17.86 18.22
CA VAL A 246 -23.65 18.74 17.99
C VAL A 246 -22.53 18.62 19.05
N GLY A 247 -22.81 18.14 20.27
CA GLY A 247 -21.78 17.87 21.30
C GLY A 247 -21.31 16.41 21.43
N LYS A 248 -21.85 15.50 20.61
CA LYS A 248 -21.60 14.05 20.67
C LYS A 248 -20.77 13.52 19.50
N ARG A 249 -20.36 14.40 18.57
CA ARG A 249 -19.58 14.09 17.37
C ARG A 249 -18.10 13.87 17.69
N LYS A 250 -17.81 12.84 18.49
CA LYS A 250 -16.44 12.51 18.93
C LYS A 250 -15.94 11.27 18.21
N VAL A 251 -14.67 11.26 17.84
CA VAL A 251 -14.07 10.14 17.11
C VAL A 251 -12.92 9.54 17.92
N CYS A 252 -12.94 8.23 18.11
CA CYS A 252 -11.82 7.46 18.65
C CYS A 252 -11.18 6.65 17.51
N ILE A 253 -9.94 6.95 17.16
CA ILE A 253 -9.16 6.20 16.18
C ILE A 253 -8.21 5.28 16.95
N VAL A 254 -8.21 3.99 16.62
CA VAL A 254 -7.32 2.99 17.21
C VAL A 254 -6.22 2.65 16.22
N GLY A 255 -4.97 2.87 16.60
CA GLY A 255 -3.79 2.68 15.76
C GLY A 255 -2.97 3.97 15.62
N GLY A 256 -1.64 3.81 15.59
CA GLY A 256 -0.68 4.91 15.36
C GLY A 256 -0.04 4.88 13.98
N SER A 257 -0.70 4.23 13.01
CA SER A 257 -0.18 4.00 11.66
C SER A 257 -0.48 5.17 10.71
N HIS A 258 0.08 5.12 9.50
CA HIS A 258 -0.18 6.11 8.46
C HIS A 258 -1.68 6.18 8.08
N SER A 259 -2.39 5.04 8.04
CA SER A 259 -3.84 5.02 7.77
C SER A 259 -4.64 5.72 8.88
N SER A 260 -4.32 5.49 10.16
CA SER A 260 -4.97 6.16 11.29
C SER A 260 -4.83 7.69 11.22
N PHE A 261 -3.61 8.17 10.95
CA PHE A 261 -3.36 9.60 10.79
C PHE A 261 -3.99 10.19 9.52
N SER A 262 -4.13 9.40 8.46
CA SER A 262 -4.80 9.83 7.23
C SER A 262 -6.30 10.01 7.44
N VAL A 263 -6.96 9.12 8.21
CA VAL A 263 -8.38 9.32 8.59
C VAL A 263 -8.53 10.57 9.46
N ALA A 264 -7.64 10.77 10.44
CA ALA A 264 -7.65 11.98 11.26
C ALA A 264 -7.49 13.23 10.39
N TRP A 265 -6.60 13.20 9.39
CA TRP A 265 -6.41 14.29 8.45
C TRP A 265 -7.67 14.58 7.62
N LEU A 266 -8.38 13.55 7.13
CA LEU A 266 -9.65 13.72 6.43
C LEU A 266 -10.71 14.36 7.32
N LEU A 267 -10.85 13.92 8.57
CA LEU A 267 -11.80 14.52 9.53
C LEU A 267 -11.48 16.00 9.80
N VAL A 268 -10.20 16.33 9.92
CA VAL A 268 -9.72 17.68 10.23
C VAL A 268 -9.85 18.64 9.05
N ASN A 269 -9.64 18.16 7.81
CA ASN A 269 -9.48 19.01 6.62
C ASN A 269 -10.60 18.85 5.58
N LYS A 270 -11.33 17.73 5.57
CA LYS A 270 -12.36 17.41 4.57
C LYS A 270 -13.77 17.30 5.15
N PHE A 271 -13.91 17.21 6.48
CA PHE A 271 -15.23 17.20 7.13
C PHE A 271 -15.59 18.58 7.70
N MET A 272 -16.32 19.36 6.89
CA MET A 272 -16.74 20.73 7.21
C MET A 272 -18.26 20.81 7.38
N ASP A 273 -18.74 21.79 8.15
CA ASP A 273 -20.18 22.00 8.37
C ASP A 273 -20.90 22.27 7.04
N PRO A 274 -21.92 21.48 6.66
CA PRO A 274 -22.70 21.70 5.44
C PRO A 274 -23.30 23.12 5.36
N LYS A 275 -23.67 23.73 6.50
CA LYS A 275 -24.21 25.09 6.54
C LYS A 275 -23.17 26.15 6.18
N ALA A 276 -21.89 25.89 6.43
CA ALA A 276 -20.79 26.77 6.04
C ALA A 276 -20.38 26.58 4.56
N ALA A 277 -20.69 25.42 3.96
CA ALA A 277 -20.46 25.16 2.54
C ALA A 277 -21.53 25.81 1.64
N ALA A 278 -22.78 25.87 2.09
CA ALA A 278 -23.90 26.49 1.35
C ALA A 278 -23.71 28.01 1.14
N THR A 279 -23.00 28.71 2.03
CA THR A 279 -22.69 30.14 1.88
C THR A 279 -21.77 30.43 0.68
N ARG A 280 -21.09 29.43 0.12
CA ARG A 280 -20.26 29.60 -1.10
C ARG A 280 -21.07 29.52 -2.41
N GLN A 281 -22.19 28.81 -2.43
CA GLN A 281 -23.02 28.70 -3.64
C GLN A 281 -24.01 29.86 -3.81
N GLY A 282 -24.24 30.67 -2.77
CA GLY A 282 -25.16 31.82 -2.81
C GLY A 282 -24.54 33.16 -3.26
N SER A 283 -23.24 33.21 -3.56
CA SER A 283 -22.54 34.47 -3.93
C SER A 283 -22.13 34.54 -5.41
N GLN A 284 -22.58 33.61 -6.24
CA GLN A 284 -22.58 33.77 -7.69
C GLN A 284 -24.01 33.56 -8.19
N ILE A 285 -24.41 34.37 -9.17
CA ILE A 285 -25.73 34.45 -9.82
C ILE A 285 -26.68 35.49 -9.17
N ALA A 286 -26.42 36.77 -9.48
CA ALA A 286 -27.47 37.76 -9.66
C ALA A 286 -27.72 37.90 -11.17
N GLY A 287 -28.85 37.37 -11.64
CA GLY A 287 -29.26 37.39 -13.04
C GLY A 287 -30.54 36.60 -13.23
N SER A 288 -31.68 37.26 -13.06
CA SER A 288 -33.03 36.81 -13.45
C SER A 288 -33.57 37.78 -14.51
N PRO A 289 -34.65 37.52 -15.29
CA PRO A 289 -35.65 36.43 -15.17
C PRO A 289 -36.20 35.84 -16.50
N LYS A 290 -36.93 34.71 -16.47
CA LYS A 290 -38.39 34.62 -16.80
C LYS A 290 -38.96 33.18 -16.73
N LYS A 291 -40.24 33.15 -16.29
CA LYS A 291 -41.14 32.03 -15.95
C LYS A 291 -41.60 31.19 -17.14
N GLN A 292 -41.92 29.91 -16.91
CA GLN A 292 -43.29 29.36 -17.12
C GLN A 292 -43.50 27.96 -16.47
N SER A 293 -44.64 27.88 -15.77
CA SER A 293 -45.45 26.80 -15.16
C SER A 293 -45.76 25.58 -16.06
N LEU A 294 -46.24 24.37 -15.68
CA LEU A 294 -46.83 23.60 -14.53
C LEU A 294 -46.97 22.11 -15.05
N PRO A 295 -47.62 21.10 -14.41
CA PRO A 295 -47.47 20.48 -13.08
C PRO A 295 -47.32 18.92 -13.09
N ASP A 296 -47.04 18.36 -11.90
CA ASP A 296 -47.11 16.93 -11.50
C ASP A 296 -48.53 16.31 -11.59
N PRO A 297 -48.62 14.97 -11.50
CA PRO A 297 -49.34 14.42 -10.35
C PRO A 297 -48.70 13.19 -9.68
N GLN A 298 -48.77 13.22 -8.34
CA GLN A 298 -48.51 12.12 -7.40
C GLN A 298 -49.42 10.90 -7.61
N LYS A 299 -48.94 9.71 -7.23
CA LYS A 299 -49.74 8.75 -6.44
C LYS A 299 -48.86 7.76 -5.67
N ASN A 300 -49.41 7.40 -4.51
CA ASN A 300 -48.80 6.79 -3.33
C ASN A 300 -49.53 5.45 -3.10
N ILE A 301 -48.84 4.31 -2.87
CA ILE A 301 -49.45 3.08 -2.32
C ILE A 301 -48.44 2.38 -1.39
N LYS A 302 -48.98 1.92 -0.24
CA LYS A 302 -48.40 1.28 0.95
C LYS A 302 -48.24 -0.26 0.79
N GLU A 303 -47.77 -0.90 1.88
CA GLU A 303 -47.95 -2.31 2.34
C GLU A 303 -46.66 -3.17 2.26
N THR A 304 -46.22 -4.03 3.20
CA THR A 304 -46.58 -4.42 4.60
C THR A 304 -45.44 -5.28 5.23
N GLU A 305 -45.51 -5.41 6.56
CA GLU A 305 -44.85 -6.27 7.60
C GLU A 305 -44.35 -7.72 7.24
N THR A 306 -43.09 -8.13 7.56
CA THR A 306 -42.52 -8.98 8.68
C THR A 306 -42.98 -10.47 8.79
N PRO A 307 -42.35 -11.39 9.58
CA PRO A 307 -40.94 -11.73 9.96
C PRO A 307 -40.65 -13.29 9.99
N LEU A 308 -39.49 -13.72 10.55
CA LEU A 308 -39.06 -15.04 11.14
C LEU A 308 -37.71 -15.54 10.54
N ALA A 309 -36.79 -16.27 11.21
CA ALA A 309 -36.44 -16.60 12.60
C ALA A 309 -35.14 -17.45 12.60
N THR A 310 -34.18 -17.20 13.53
CA THR A 310 -33.27 -18.11 14.31
C THR A 310 -32.44 -19.25 13.63
N PRO A 311 -31.31 -19.80 14.19
CA PRO A 311 -31.02 -19.96 15.63
C PRO A 311 -29.56 -19.77 16.15
N GLN A 312 -29.46 -19.83 17.49
CA GLN A 312 -28.29 -19.80 18.37
C GLN A 312 -27.68 -21.18 18.65
N LEU A 313 -26.42 -21.22 19.10
CA LEU A 313 -25.79 -22.12 20.12
C LEU A 313 -24.35 -21.60 20.36
N ALA A 314 -23.93 -20.99 21.49
CA ALA A 314 -23.65 -21.49 22.87
C ALA A 314 -22.54 -22.57 22.94
N ILE A 315 -21.55 -22.65 23.84
CA ILE A 315 -20.92 -21.88 24.96
C ILE A 315 -19.55 -22.56 25.21
N GLY A 316 -18.53 -21.87 25.73
CA GLY A 316 -17.39 -22.51 26.42
C GLY A 316 -16.29 -21.56 26.90
N ALA A 317 -16.12 -21.43 28.22
CA ALA A 317 -15.10 -20.64 28.94
C ALA A 317 -14.54 -21.51 30.10
N PRO A 318 -13.64 -21.04 31.00
CA PRO A 318 -12.42 -20.22 30.89
C PRO A 318 -11.21 -20.87 31.63
N VAL A 319 -10.00 -20.26 31.59
CA VAL A 319 -9.00 -20.43 32.68
C VAL A 319 -8.30 -19.09 32.97
N ILE A 320 -8.32 -18.70 34.24
CA ILE A 320 -7.74 -17.50 34.85
C ILE A 320 -6.37 -17.85 35.45
N ALA A 321 -5.40 -16.93 35.38
CA ALA A 321 -4.33 -16.85 36.37
C ALA A 321 -3.91 -15.39 36.60
N THR A 322 -4.04 -14.96 37.85
CA THR A 322 -3.72 -13.62 38.41
C THR A 322 -2.45 -13.67 39.26
N ALA A 323 -1.57 -12.66 39.16
CA ALA A 323 -0.65 -12.23 40.23
C ALA A 323 -0.02 -10.83 39.89
N PRO A 324 0.59 -10.08 40.82
CA PRO A 324 0.19 -8.71 41.17
C PRO A 324 1.10 -7.57 40.65
N VAL A 325 0.57 -6.36 40.82
CA VAL A 325 0.98 -5.07 40.24
C VAL A 325 2.01 -4.33 41.11
N SER A 326 2.93 -3.63 40.44
CA SER A 326 3.65 -2.45 40.94
C SER A 326 3.39 -1.26 40.00
N PRO A 327 3.41 0.00 40.48
CA PRO A 327 2.59 1.09 39.94
C PRO A 327 3.00 1.63 38.56
N LEU A 328 1.97 2.00 37.78
CA LEU A 328 2.00 2.45 36.39
C LEU A 328 2.27 3.96 36.24
N THR A 329 2.98 4.33 35.17
CA THR A 329 3.24 5.73 34.79
C THR A 329 2.51 6.09 33.50
N ILE A 330 1.66 7.11 33.56
CA ILE A 330 1.02 7.74 32.39
C ILE A 330 2.02 8.71 31.75
N LYS A 331 2.41 8.52 30.49
CA LYS A 331 3.14 9.54 29.73
C LYS A 331 2.20 10.28 28.78
N LYS A 332 1.67 11.39 29.27
CA LYS A 332 1.10 12.43 28.41
C LYS A 332 2.25 13.12 27.69
N CYS A 333 2.24 13.19 26.36
CA CYS A 333 3.19 14.04 25.64
C CYS A 333 2.82 15.50 25.89
N GLU A 334 3.55 16.17 26.78
CA GLU A 334 3.44 17.61 27.01
C GLU A 334 4.48 18.38 26.16
N PRO A 335 4.18 19.61 25.73
CA PRO A 335 5.10 20.42 24.94
C PRO A 335 6.27 20.90 25.79
N THR A 336 7.51 20.62 25.35
CA THR A 336 8.73 21.20 25.92
C THR A 336 8.83 22.68 25.53
N THR A 337 8.79 23.57 26.52
CA THR A 337 9.11 25.00 26.35
C THR A 337 10.62 25.18 26.28
N SER A 338 11.13 25.56 25.11
CA SER A 338 12.46 26.14 24.94
C SER A 338 12.34 27.61 24.52
N ALA A 339 13.09 28.46 25.22
CA ALA A 339 13.03 29.91 25.15
C ALA A 339 13.30 30.46 23.73
N ILE A 340 12.40 31.32 23.25
CA ILE A 340 12.51 32.01 21.96
C ILE A 340 13.31 33.30 22.16
N VAL A 341 14.51 33.36 21.57
CA VAL A 341 15.24 34.61 21.33
C VAL A 341 14.55 35.33 20.15
N LYS A 342 14.03 36.53 20.40
CA LYS A 342 13.40 37.41 19.39
C LYS A 342 14.46 37.88 18.37
N MET A 343 14.33 37.48 17.12
CA MET A 343 14.90 38.22 15.99
C MET A 343 13.77 38.80 15.13
N LYS A 344 13.75 40.13 15.04
CA LYS A 344 12.78 40.94 14.31
C LYS A 344 13.14 40.91 12.82
N ARG A 345 12.30 40.31 11.98
CA ARG A 345 12.35 40.48 10.52
C ARG A 345 11.12 41.27 10.09
N THR A 346 11.37 42.42 9.49
CA THR A 346 10.39 43.31 8.88
C THR A 346 9.86 42.69 7.58
N SER A 347 8.54 42.56 7.45
CA SER A 347 7.86 42.29 6.19
C SER A 347 6.78 43.34 5.94
N LEU A 348 6.78 43.86 4.72
CA LEU A 348 5.89 44.89 4.19
C LEU A 348 4.42 44.46 4.28
N ALA A 349 3.58 45.42 4.66
CA ALA A 349 2.14 45.28 4.79
C ALA A 349 1.48 45.16 3.42
N GLY A 350 0.76 44.05 3.20
CA GLY A 350 -0.28 43.92 2.19
C GLY A 350 -1.58 43.59 2.92
N THR A 351 -2.58 44.45 2.77
CA THR A 351 -3.91 44.33 3.37
C THR A 351 -4.63 43.08 2.86
N SER A 352 -4.82 42.08 3.73
CA SER A 352 -5.67 40.92 3.45
C SER A 352 -7.10 41.22 3.88
N ASN A 353 -8.02 41.19 2.93
CA ASN A 353 -9.44 41.04 3.21
C ASN A 353 -9.68 39.64 3.79
N ASP A 354 -9.97 39.56 5.09
CA ASP A 354 -10.27 38.32 5.81
C ASP A 354 -11.64 37.77 5.37
N ILE A 355 -11.63 36.73 4.56
CA ILE A 355 -12.79 35.85 4.36
C ILE A 355 -12.80 34.84 5.54
N PRO A 356 -13.90 34.70 6.31
CA PRO A 356 -13.94 33.77 7.43
C PRO A 356 -13.72 32.33 6.96
N SER A 357 -12.72 31.64 7.52
CA SER A 357 -12.56 30.20 7.33
C SER A 357 -13.81 29.46 7.85
N PRO A 358 -14.34 28.46 7.13
CA PRO A 358 -15.53 27.72 7.57
C PRO A 358 -15.30 27.12 8.97
N LYS A 359 -16.32 27.22 9.83
CA LYS A 359 -16.25 26.70 11.21
C LYS A 359 -16.10 25.18 11.18
N SER A 360 -15.10 24.67 11.90
CA SER A 360 -14.89 23.22 12.03
C SER A 360 -16.03 22.57 12.82
N ILE A 361 -16.45 21.36 12.42
CA ILE A 361 -17.44 20.55 13.14
C ILE A 361 -16.91 20.06 14.51
N PHE A 362 -15.60 19.91 14.65
CA PHE A 362 -14.97 19.36 15.85
C PHE A 362 -14.48 20.45 16.78
N ASN A 363 -14.81 20.32 18.06
CA ASN A 363 -14.23 21.14 19.13
C ASN A 363 -12.82 20.63 19.48
N PRO A 364 -12.05 21.39 20.28
CA PRO A 364 -10.81 20.89 20.83
C PRO A 364 -10.99 19.53 21.51
N LYS A 365 -10.08 18.59 21.22
CA LYS A 365 -10.02 17.24 21.81
C LYS A 365 -11.16 16.27 21.43
N ASP A 366 -11.98 16.58 20.42
CA ASP A 366 -13.05 15.69 19.94
C ASP A 366 -12.55 14.49 19.12
N ILE A 367 -11.34 14.58 18.55
CA ILE A 367 -10.69 13.45 17.85
C ILE A 367 -9.58 12.91 18.75
N MET A 368 -9.61 11.62 19.01
CA MET A 368 -8.65 10.94 19.86
C MET A 368 -7.99 9.79 19.11
N ILE A 369 -6.67 9.69 19.17
CA ILE A 369 -5.91 8.59 18.59
C ILE A 369 -5.28 7.79 19.73
N LEU A 370 -5.68 6.53 19.85
CA LEU A 370 -5.09 5.55 20.77
C LEU A 370 -4.03 4.74 20.03
N HIS A 371 -2.80 4.68 20.53
CA HIS A 371 -1.70 3.95 19.88
C HIS A 371 -0.84 3.18 20.88
N ARG A 372 -0.27 2.04 20.47
CA ARG A 372 0.51 1.19 21.40
C ARG A 372 1.99 1.55 21.52
N SER A 373 2.56 2.10 20.45
CA SER A 373 4.00 2.38 20.33
C SER A 373 4.24 3.86 20.07
N PRO A 374 5.45 4.38 20.33
CA PRO A 374 5.82 5.74 19.96
C PRO A 374 5.61 5.98 18.46
N ILE A 375 4.94 7.08 18.11
CA ILE A 375 4.73 7.50 16.72
C ILE A 375 6.02 8.09 16.18
N ARG A 376 6.46 7.58 15.02
CA ARG A 376 7.68 8.00 14.32
C ARG A 376 7.34 8.82 13.09
N CYS A 377 8.25 9.68 12.68
CA CYS A 377 8.18 10.37 11.40
C CYS A 377 9.35 9.94 10.52
N TYR A 378 9.11 9.89 9.22
CA TYR A 378 10.14 9.72 8.21
C TYR A 378 10.94 11.00 8.04
N TYR A 379 12.24 10.87 7.81
CA TYR A 379 13.13 11.97 7.46
C TYR A 379 14.02 11.57 6.28
N GLY A 380 14.16 12.48 5.31
CA GLY A 380 14.96 12.22 4.12
C GLY A 380 16.47 12.20 4.39
N PHE A 381 16.90 12.75 5.52
CA PHE A 381 18.30 12.74 5.93
C PHE A 381 18.42 12.94 7.45
N LYS A 382 19.49 12.37 8.01
CA LYS A 382 19.85 12.40 9.44
C LYS A 382 19.69 13.79 10.10
N LYS A 383 20.23 14.84 9.47
CA LYS A 383 20.20 16.21 10.03
C LYS A 383 18.78 16.75 10.26
N GLU A 384 17.81 16.40 9.41
CA GLU A 384 16.41 16.81 9.62
C GLU A 384 15.79 16.13 10.84
N ALA A 385 16.14 14.87 11.07
CA ALA A 385 15.67 14.10 12.23
C ALA A 385 16.25 14.65 13.54
N GLU A 386 17.54 14.98 13.56
CA GLU A 386 18.22 15.54 14.73
C GLU A 386 17.64 16.90 15.15
N VAL A 387 17.31 17.78 14.18
CA VAL A 387 16.63 19.06 14.44
C VAL A 387 15.29 18.87 15.13
N ASP A 388 14.59 17.77 14.86
CA ASP A 388 13.33 17.40 15.49
C ASP A 388 13.50 16.59 16.80
N GLY A 389 14.74 16.36 17.25
CA GLY A 389 15.07 15.58 18.43
C GLY A 389 14.78 14.07 18.27
N VAL A 390 14.81 13.57 17.04
CA VAL A 390 14.58 12.14 16.73
C VAL A 390 15.91 11.40 16.73
N ASP A 391 15.93 10.21 17.32
CA ASP A 391 17.07 9.30 17.25
C ASP A 391 17.34 8.91 15.80
N ALA A 392 18.50 9.33 15.30
CA ALA A 392 18.98 9.09 13.95
C ALA A 392 20.24 8.20 13.94
N SER A 393 20.44 7.39 14.99
CA SER A 393 21.49 6.37 15.07
C SER A 393 21.30 5.25 14.04
N ARG A 394 20.05 4.98 13.65
CA ARG A 394 19.67 4.00 12.64
C ARG A 394 19.17 4.70 11.39
N VAL A 395 19.95 4.62 10.32
CA VAL A 395 19.60 5.13 9.00
C VAL A 395 19.59 3.99 7.97
N ASP A 396 18.79 4.15 6.93
CA ASP A 396 18.87 3.26 5.77
C ASP A 396 20.13 3.54 4.92
N ARG A 397 20.33 2.77 3.85
CA ARG A 397 21.47 2.92 2.94
C ARG A 397 21.55 4.29 2.27
N SER A 398 20.43 5.01 2.18
CA SER A 398 20.33 6.36 1.61
C SER A 398 20.50 7.45 2.68
N GLY A 399 20.70 7.09 3.95
CA GLY A 399 20.81 8.05 5.06
C GLY A 399 19.47 8.55 5.60
N CYS A 400 18.35 7.93 5.17
CA CYS A 400 17.02 8.29 5.65
C CYS A 400 16.74 7.65 7.01
N VAL A 401 15.87 8.28 7.81
CA VAL A 401 15.48 7.82 9.16
C VAL A 401 14.01 7.43 9.15
N ASN A 402 13.69 6.28 9.76
CA ASN A 402 12.33 5.69 9.79
C ASN A 402 11.70 5.58 8.39
N THR A 403 12.44 5.06 7.40
CA THR A 403 12.03 4.91 6.00
C THR A 403 10.75 4.09 5.88
N PHE A 404 10.65 2.97 6.60
CA PHE A 404 9.51 2.07 6.48
C PHE A 404 8.50 2.19 7.61
N THR A 405 8.89 2.84 8.71
CA THR A 405 8.09 2.90 9.95
C THR A 405 7.56 4.29 10.27
N GLY A 406 8.03 5.32 9.57
CA GLY A 406 7.70 6.71 9.83
C GLY A 406 6.47 7.23 9.09
N LEU A 407 5.69 8.10 9.74
CA LEU A 407 4.67 8.91 9.08
C LEU A 407 5.32 9.86 8.05
N ARG A 408 4.62 10.08 6.95
CA ARG A 408 5.05 10.91 5.81
C ARG A 408 3.99 11.95 5.48
N GLU A 409 4.41 13.03 4.84
CA GLU A 409 3.53 14.04 4.22
C GLU A 409 2.42 14.55 5.15
N ASP A 410 1.15 14.45 4.72
CA ASP A 410 -0.01 14.94 5.46
C ASP A 410 -0.11 14.35 6.87
N ALA A 411 0.18 13.06 7.03
CA ALA A 411 0.21 12.38 8.32
C ALA A 411 1.33 12.92 9.23
N LYS A 412 2.55 13.10 8.68
CA LYS A 412 3.69 13.71 9.42
C LYS A 412 3.37 15.14 9.84
N ARG A 413 2.78 15.94 8.93
CA ARG A 413 2.41 17.34 9.18
C ARG A 413 1.35 17.45 10.26
N LEU A 414 0.31 16.61 10.20
CA LEU A 414 -0.73 16.56 11.22
C LEU A 414 -0.14 16.19 12.57
N PHE A 415 0.64 15.10 12.66
CA PHE A 415 1.28 14.68 13.90
C PHE A 415 2.14 15.79 14.52
N LYS A 416 3.00 16.44 13.72
CA LYS A 416 3.81 17.58 14.17
C LYS A 416 2.95 18.75 14.66
N SER A 417 1.85 19.05 13.97
CA SER A 417 0.91 20.11 14.38
C SER A 417 0.25 19.82 15.72
N VAL A 418 -0.15 18.56 15.95
CA VAL A 418 -0.72 18.10 17.22
C VAL A 418 0.32 18.16 18.35
N LYS A 419 1.54 17.65 18.11
CA LYS A 419 2.63 17.70 19.09
C LYS A 419 3.00 19.13 19.50
N ALA A 420 2.94 20.07 18.55
CA ALA A 420 3.21 21.48 18.79
C ALA A 420 2.02 22.27 19.38
N GLY A 421 0.88 21.61 19.64
CA GLY A 421 -0.33 22.26 20.16
C GLY A 421 -1.06 23.17 19.17
N ARG A 422 -0.68 23.17 17.89
CA ARG A 422 -1.33 23.98 16.85
C ARG A 422 -2.64 23.35 16.37
N GLU A 423 -2.70 22.03 16.27
CA GLU A 423 -3.94 21.31 16.01
C GLU A 423 -4.53 20.79 17.32
N VAL A 424 -5.53 21.50 17.84
CA VAL A 424 -6.12 21.25 19.17
C VAL A 424 -7.30 20.29 19.14
N ARG A 425 -7.86 19.98 17.96
CA ARG A 425 -9.01 19.07 17.82
C ARG A 425 -8.62 17.61 18.03
N VAL A 426 -7.35 17.28 17.76
CA VAL A 426 -6.80 15.93 17.87
C VAL A 426 -5.97 15.81 19.15
N ARG A 427 -6.11 14.68 19.85
CA ARG A 427 -5.26 14.30 20.99
C ARG A 427 -4.73 12.87 20.84
N LEU A 428 -3.51 12.65 21.32
CA LEU A 428 -2.83 11.36 21.24
C LEU A 428 -2.73 10.73 22.62
N PHE A 429 -3.05 9.45 22.73
CA PHE A 429 -2.77 8.65 23.92
C PHE A 429 -2.01 7.40 23.54
N GLN A 430 -0.84 7.24 24.16
CA GLN A 430 -0.13 5.97 24.11
C GLN A 430 -0.72 5.04 25.17
N VAL A 431 -1.14 3.85 24.75
CA VAL A 431 -1.73 2.82 25.63
C VAL A 431 -0.87 1.57 25.51
N ASN A 432 -0.19 1.17 26.59
CA ASN A 432 0.59 -0.07 26.64
C ASN A 432 -0.34 -1.29 26.84
N GLN A 433 0.18 -2.51 26.69
CA GLN A 433 -0.58 -3.76 26.90
C GLN A 433 -1.13 -3.89 28.34
N GLN A 434 -0.54 -3.19 29.30
CA GLN A 434 -1.02 -3.08 30.69
C GLN A 434 -1.68 -1.72 30.97
N GLY A 435 -2.14 -1.04 29.92
CA GLY A 435 -2.63 0.33 30.01
C GLY A 435 -3.91 0.46 30.80
N SER A 436 -4.30 1.70 31.09
CA SER A 436 -5.56 1.98 31.76
C SER A 436 -6.72 1.56 30.86
N GLN A 437 -7.24 0.33 31.07
CA GLN A 437 -8.47 -0.16 30.44
C GLN A 437 -9.58 0.88 30.58
N THR A 438 -9.63 1.57 31.72
CA THR A 438 -10.51 2.71 31.98
C THR A 438 -10.41 3.85 30.95
N LEU A 439 -9.22 4.17 30.44
CA LEU A 439 -9.05 5.15 29.38
C LEU A 439 -9.64 4.65 28.06
N ILE A 440 -9.41 3.38 27.72
CA ILE A 440 -9.96 2.75 26.51
C ILE A 440 -11.49 2.71 26.60
N ASP A 441 -12.04 2.22 27.71
CA ASP A 441 -13.47 2.12 27.95
C ASP A 441 -14.13 3.49 27.87
N LYS A 442 -13.53 4.50 28.53
CA LYS A 442 -14.01 5.88 28.45
C LYS A 442 -13.92 6.42 27.03
N ALA A 443 -12.85 6.11 26.31
CA ALA A 443 -12.68 6.53 24.94
C ALA A 443 -13.75 5.95 24.02
N TYR A 444 -14.01 4.66 24.12
CA TYR A 444 -15.03 3.97 23.34
C TYR A 444 -16.43 4.39 23.75
N ALA A 445 -16.72 4.50 25.05
CA ALA A 445 -18.02 4.94 25.55
C ALA A 445 -18.37 6.36 25.09
N THR A 446 -17.41 7.29 25.11
CA THR A 446 -17.66 8.69 24.74
C THR A 446 -17.59 8.97 23.24
N ALA A 447 -16.99 8.08 22.46
CA ALA A 447 -16.91 8.23 21.01
C ALA A 447 -18.28 8.03 20.35
N GLY A 448 -18.62 8.93 19.44
CA GLY A 448 -19.72 8.76 18.49
C GLY A 448 -19.36 7.82 17.35
N ALA A 449 -18.07 7.75 16.99
CA ALA A 449 -17.52 6.77 16.04
C ALA A 449 -16.16 6.24 16.50
N ILE A 450 -15.92 4.95 16.29
CA ILE A 450 -14.65 4.27 16.53
C ILE A 450 -14.08 3.87 15.16
N VAL A 451 -12.90 4.36 14.80
CA VAL A 451 -12.20 3.97 13.58
C VAL A 451 -11.05 3.04 13.92
N TRP A 452 -11.08 1.82 13.40
CA TRP A 452 -10.07 0.80 13.61
C TRP A 452 -9.00 0.83 12.53
N GLY A 453 -7.77 1.13 12.92
CA GLY A 453 -6.59 1.24 12.05
C GLY A 453 -5.41 0.38 12.53
N ALA A 454 -5.70 -0.82 13.06
CA ALA A 454 -4.70 -1.69 13.70
C ALA A 454 -3.94 -2.61 12.74
N GLY A 455 -3.93 -2.33 11.43
CA GLY A 455 -3.20 -3.09 10.42
C GLY A 455 -4.11 -3.89 9.47
N TYR A 456 -3.46 -4.65 8.60
CA TYR A 456 -4.08 -5.54 7.61
C TYR A 456 -3.64 -6.98 7.88
N LYS A 457 -4.52 -7.93 7.56
CA LYS A 457 -4.21 -9.36 7.49
C LYS A 457 -4.03 -9.77 6.03
N THR A 458 -3.28 -10.85 5.80
CA THR A 458 -3.10 -11.42 4.46
C THR A 458 -4.41 -11.97 3.93
N ASN A 459 -4.76 -11.65 2.68
CA ASN A 459 -5.82 -12.36 1.96
C ASN A 459 -5.28 -13.71 1.48
N MET A 460 -5.14 -14.67 2.38
CA MET A 460 -4.45 -15.92 2.09
C MET A 460 -5.32 -16.84 1.21
N LEU A 461 -4.76 -17.33 0.10
CA LEU A 461 -5.36 -18.39 -0.70
C LEU A 461 -5.17 -19.73 0.03
N ALA A 462 -6.24 -20.51 0.19
CA ALA A 462 -6.16 -21.80 0.86
C ALA A 462 -5.23 -22.76 0.07
N GLY A 463 -4.26 -23.34 0.77
CA GLY A 463 -3.29 -24.27 0.20
C GLY A 463 -3.42 -25.65 0.81
N PHE A 464 -3.26 -26.69 0.01
CA PHE A 464 -3.31 -28.09 0.44
C PHE A 464 -2.14 -28.88 -0.15
N ASP A 465 -1.74 -29.97 0.50
CA ASP A 465 -0.94 -31.02 -0.14
C ASP A 465 -1.83 -31.96 -0.98
N GLU A 466 -1.20 -32.87 -1.73
CA GLU A 466 -1.90 -33.84 -2.58
C GLU A 466 -2.81 -34.80 -1.79
N ALA A 467 -2.54 -35.02 -0.50
CA ALA A 467 -3.38 -35.81 0.39
C ALA A 467 -4.58 -35.02 0.97
N GLY A 468 -4.68 -33.73 0.65
CA GLY A 468 -5.73 -32.84 1.12
C GLY A 468 -5.48 -32.21 2.49
N ASN A 469 -4.29 -32.36 3.06
CA ASN A 469 -3.93 -31.70 4.32
C ASN A 469 -3.67 -30.21 4.07
N PRO A 470 -4.14 -29.30 4.95
CA PRO A 470 -3.92 -27.88 4.79
C PRO A 470 -2.44 -27.51 4.98
N LEU A 471 -1.93 -26.67 4.08
CA LEU A 471 -0.62 -26.03 4.22
C LEU A 471 -0.74 -24.83 5.14
N VAL A 472 -0.07 -24.90 6.28
CA VAL A 472 -0.07 -23.84 7.30
C VAL A 472 1.23 -23.04 7.19
N PHE A 473 1.18 -21.74 7.41
CA PHE A 473 2.31 -20.84 7.27
C PHE A 473 2.55 -20.02 8.54
N HIS A 474 3.80 -19.65 8.79
CA HIS A 474 4.15 -18.72 9.85
C HIS A 474 3.43 -17.39 9.64
N GLN A 475 2.77 -16.90 10.68
CA GLN A 475 2.05 -15.63 10.67
C GLN A 475 2.46 -14.79 11.88
N ASP A 476 2.45 -13.47 11.70
CA ASP A 476 2.61 -12.51 12.78
C ASP A 476 1.54 -11.42 12.64
N ASN A 477 0.72 -11.26 13.68
CA ASN A 477 -0.44 -10.36 13.68
C ASN A 477 -1.38 -10.54 12.46
N GLY A 478 -1.53 -11.77 11.97
CA GLY A 478 -2.35 -12.12 10.80
C GLY A 478 -1.72 -11.82 9.43
N VAL A 479 -0.45 -11.44 9.39
CA VAL A 479 0.34 -11.32 8.16
C VAL A 479 1.22 -12.56 7.99
N VAL A 480 1.14 -13.21 6.84
CA VAL A 480 1.98 -14.36 6.48
C VAL A 480 3.44 -13.94 6.28
N LYS A 481 4.35 -14.66 6.92
CA LYS A 481 5.80 -14.42 6.78
C LYS A 481 6.33 -15.01 5.49
N VAL A 482 7.10 -14.18 4.79
CA VAL A 482 7.95 -14.58 3.68
C VAL A 482 9.43 -14.49 4.07
N ASP A 483 10.25 -15.36 3.48
CA ASP A 483 11.70 -15.32 3.61
C ASP A 483 12.34 -14.25 2.71
N ASN A 484 13.68 -14.17 2.71
CA ASN A 484 14.42 -13.18 1.92
C ASN A 484 14.33 -13.42 0.39
N LYS A 485 13.73 -14.53 -0.04
CA LYS A 485 13.45 -14.88 -1.45
C LYS A 485 11.96 -14.78 -1.79
N ALA A 486 11.18 -14.07 -0.96
CA ALA A 486 9.74 -13.93 -1.08
C ALA A 486 8.95 -15.26 -0.99
N ARG A 487 9.56 -16.36 -0.52
CA ARG A 487 8.87 -17.65 -0.37
C ARG A 487 8.09 -17.67 0.93
N LEU A 488 6.88 -18.22 0.89
CA LEU A 488 6.07 -18.41 2.09
C LEU A 488 6.76 -19.38 3.06
N GLN A 489 6.77 -19.04 4.35
CA GLN A 489 7.40 -19.86 5.39
C GLN A 489 6.40 -20.87 5.94
N MET A 490 6.44 -22.11 5.44
CA MET A 490 5.55 -23.19 5.87
C MET A 490 5.85 -23.66 7.31
N LEU A 491 4.79 -23.98 8.05
CA LEU A 491 4.84 -24.63 9.36
C LEU A 491 4.79 -26.15 9.16
N GLY A 492 5.79 -26.85 9.70
CA GLY A 492 5.86 -28.30 9.66
C GLY A 492 6.56 -28.87 8.41
N PRO A 493 6.76 -30.19 8.37
CA PRO A 493 7.37 -30.87 7.24
C PRO A 493 6.42 -30.90 6.04
N PHE A 494 6.99 -30.85 4.83
CA PHE A 494 6.29 -31.11 3.57
C PHE A 494 6.89 -32.36 2.93
N LYS A 495 6.06 -33.30 2.50
CA LYS A 495 6.51 -34.51 1.83
C LYS A 495 6.83 -34.20 0.36
N GLY A 496 8.03 -34.56 -0.09
CA GLY A 496 8.46 -34.33 -1.47
C GLY A 496 9.10 -32.95 -1.71
N LYS A 497 9.08 -32.48 -2.96
CA LYS A 497 9.68 -31.20 -3.35
C LYS A 497 8.80 -30.06 -2.85
N ARG A 498 9.38 -29.14 -2.06
CA ARG A 498 8.63 -27.97 -1.55
C ARG A 498 8.04 -27.16 -2.71
N PRO A 499 6.74 -26.79 -2.65
CA PRO A 499 6.11 -26.05 -3.72
C PRO A 499 6.68 -24.63 -3.81
N SER A 500 6.81 -24.12 -5.02
CA SER A 500 7.28 -22.75 -5.25
C SER A 500 6.13 -21.75 -5.10
N VAL A 501 5.78 -21.42 -3.85
CA VAL A 501 4.75 -20.43 -3.51
C VAL A 501 5.41 -19.14 -3.01
N LEU A 502 5.22 -18.07 -3.77
CA LEU A 502 5.83 -16.76 -3.54
C LEU A 502 4.76 -15.76 -3.08
N GLY A 503 5.10 -14.91 -2.12
CA GLY A 503 4.23 -13.86 -1.61
C GLY A 503 4.76 -12.48 -1.99
N LEU A 504 3.88 -11.64 -2.57
CA LEU A 504 4.24 -10.30 -3.02
C LEU A 504 3.12 -9.30 -2.75
N GLY A 505 3.44 -8.16 -2.15
CA GLY A 505 2.47 -7.09 -1.92
C GLY A 505 2.00 -7.00 -0.48
N LEU A 506 1.01 -6.12 -0.25
CA LEU A 506 0.40 -5.95 1.07
C LEU A 506 -0.12 -7.30 1.57
N GLY A 507 0.21 -7.68 2.81
CA GLY A 507 -0.10 -9.00 3.36
C GLY A 507 0.99 -10.06 3.11
N PHE A 508 1.99 -9.75 2.29
CA PHE A 508 3.20 -10.57 2.10
C PHE A 508 4.45 -9.68 2.19
N SER A 509 4.47 -8.82 3.21
CA SER A 509 5.46 -7.77 3.38
C SER A 509 6.89 -8.36 3.45
N LEU A 510 7.77 -7.85 2.59
CA LEU A 510 9.16 -8.30 2.55
C LEU A 510 9.91 -7.83 3.81
N ARG A 511 10.93 -8.57 4.21
CA ARG A 511 11.82 -8.12 5.29
C ARG A 511 12.68 -6.95 4.82
N SER A 512 12.72 -5.86 5.57
CA SER A 512 13.64 -4.73 5.35
C SER A 512 15.10 -5.18 5.45
N ALA A 513 16.00 -4.51 4.74
CA ALA A 513 17.44 -4.67 4.96
C ALA A 513 17.91 -4.07 6.30
N VAL A 514 17.12 -3.16 6.88
CA VAL A 514 17.42 -2.45 8.12
C VAL A 514 16.27 -2.60 9.10
N ASP A 515 16.59 -3.07 10.31
CA ASP A 515 15.67 -3.18 11.44
C ASP A 515 15.60 -1.85 12.21
N GLU A 516 14.84 -0.90 11.65
CA GLU A 516 14.70 0.49 12.15
C GLU A 516 14.23 0.55 13.60
N MET A 517 13.51 -0.49 14.06
CA MET A 517 12.90 -0.53 15.40
C MET A 517 13.59 -1.47 16.38
N GLY A 518 14.75 -2.03 16.04
CA GLY A 518 15.43 -3.03 16.86
C GLY A 518 14.83 -4.42 16.75
N THR A 519 13.70 -4.53 16.06
CA THR A 519 13.02 -5.76 15.72
C THR A 519 12.84 -5.83 14.21
N GLU A 520 12.53 -7.02 13.73
CA GLU A 520 12.24 -7.29 12.32
C GLU A 520 11.31 -6.21 11.73
N THR A 521 11.82 -5.45 10.77
CA THR A 521 11.05 -4.43 10.06
C THR A 521 10.57 -5.01 8.73
N ARG A 522 9.26 -4.90 8.46
CA ARG A 522 8.65 -5.34 7.22
C ARG A 522 8.30 -4.13 6.33
N VAL A 523 8.39 -4.31 5.02
CA VAL A 523 8.28 -3.22 4.05
C VAL A 523 7.14 -3.46 3.08
N ASP A 524 6.34 -2.41 2.87
CA ASP A 524 5.20 -2.39 1.97
C ASP A 524 5.17 -1.08 1.18
N GLY A 525 4.97 -1.18 -0.13
CA GLY A 525 4.87 -0.03 -1.02
C GLY A 525 5.02 -0.44 -2.48
N VAL A 526 4.34 0.29 -3.38
CA VAL A 526 4.33 -0.03 -4.82
C VAL A 526 5.75 -0.07 -5.39
N SER A 527 6.62 0.85 -4.97
CA SER A 527 8.03 0.87 -5.38
C SER A 527 8.80 -0.39 -4.96
N ILE A 528 8.48 -0.97 -3.80
CA ILE A 528 9.07 -2.21 -3.32
C ILE A 528 8.57 -3.39 -4.16
N TYR A 529 7.27 -3.43 -4.43
CA TYR A 529 6.66 -4.51 -5.20
C TYR A 529 7.22 -4.55 -6.62
N HIS A 530 7.36 -3.38 -7.27
CA HIS A 530 7.87 -3.25 -8.64
C HIS A 530 9.40 -3.41 -8.74
N ARG A 531 10.13 -3.27 -7.64
CA ARG A 531 11.60 -3.43 -7.60
C ARG A 531 11.97 -4.77 -6.98
N ARG A 532 12.30 -4.77 -5.69
CA ARG A 532 12.81 -5.95 -4.99
C ARG A 532 11.88 -7.13 -5.09
N GLY A 533 10.59 -6.93 -4.83
CA GLY A 533 9.62 -8.03 -4.82
C GLY A 533 9.47 -8.71 -6.18
N ALA A 534 9.25 -7.94 -7.24
CA ALA A 534 9.23 -8.45 -8.61
C ALA A 534 10.55 -9.12 -9.01
N MET A 535 11.70 -8.59 -8.58
CA MET A 535 13.00 -9.19 -8.90
C MET A 535 13.23 -10.54 -8.18
N LEU A 536 12.80 -10.68 -6.93
CA LEU A 536 12.83 -11.97 -6.23
C LEU A 536 11.92 -13.01 -6.89
N VAL A 537 10.76 -12.57 -7.42
CA VAL A 537 9.90 -13.44 -8.24
C VAL A 537 10.64 -13.88 -9.51
N LEU A 538 11.24 -12.95 -10.25
CA LEU A 538 11.98 -13.29 -11.47
C LEU A 538 13.20 -14.19 -11.18
N GLU A 539 13.88 -14.01 -10.05
CA GLU A 539 14.96 -14.93 -9.60
C GLU A 539 14.41 -16.34 -9.38
N ALA A 540 13.25 -16.49 -8.76
CA ALA A 540 12.65 -17.80 -8.54
C ALA A 540 12.28 -18.49 -9.87
N LEU A 541 11.86 -17.73 -10.89
CA LEU A 541 11.45 -18.23 -12.20
C LEU A 541 12.64 -18.57 -13.11
N PHE A 542 13.69 -17.74 -13.11
CA PHE A 542 14.75 -17.76 -14.12
C PHE A 542 16.17 -17.90 -13.55
N GLY A 543 16.32 -17.92 -12.22
CA GLY A 543 17.62 -18.00 -11.56
C GLY A 543 18.29 -16.64 -11.34
N THR A 544 19.52 -16.67 -10.82
CA THR A 544 20.25 -15.46 -10.37
C THR A 544 20.72 -14.56 -11.50
N GLU A 545 20.72 -15.04 -12.74
CA GLU A 545 21.05 -14.26 -13.94
C GLU A 545 20.18 -13.00 -14.14
N VAL A 546 19.01 -12.94 -13.50
CA VAL A 546 18.17 -11.73 -13.46
C VAL A 546 18.85 -10.54 -12.77
N TYR A 547 19.93 -10.79 -12.02
CA TYR A 547 20.75 -9.78 -11.36
C TYR A 547 21.98 -9.36 -12.18
N GLY A 548 22.02 -9.70 -13.48
CA GLY A 548 23.16 -9.41 -14.33
C GLY A 548 24.38 -10.19 -13.86
N SER A 549 25.48 -9.50 -13.58
CA SER A 549 26.69 -10.16 -13.04
C SER A 549 26.71 -10.36 -11.52
N SER A 550 25.64 -10.00 -10.82
CA SER A 550 25.53 -10.18 -9.36
C SER A 550 24.86 -11.52 -9.01
N THR A 551 25.03 -12.02 -7.80
CA THR A 551 24.45 -13.30 -7.34
C THR A 551 23.18 -13.12 -6.49
N SER A 552 22.91 -11.90 -6.04
CA SER A 552 21.75 -11.55 -5.21
C SER A 552 21.24 -10.14 -5.49
N PHE A 553 20.00 -9.86 -5.08
CA PHE A 553 19.43 -8.52 -5.15
C PHE A 553 20.24 -7.50 -4.34
N GLU A 554 20.67 -7.87 -3.13
CA GLU A 554 21.41 -6.97 -2.25
C GLU A 554 22.77 -6.58 -2.84
N GLU A 555 23.48 -7.54 -3.44
CA GLU A 555 24.75 -7.33 -4.15
C GLU A 555 24.55 -6.45 -5.40
N MET A 556 23.52 -6.72 -6.19
CA MET A 556 23.17 -5.94 -7.38
C MET A 556 22.93 -4.46 -7.01
N VAL A 557 22.19 -4.21 -5.92
CA VAL A 557 21.95 -2.84 -5.43
C VAL A 557 23.25 -2.19 -4.97
N GLU A 558 24.07 -2.89 -4.19
CA GLU A 558 25.34 -2.36 -3.68
C GLU A 558 26.32 -2.00 -4.80
N LYS A 559 26.45 -2.87 -5.81
CA LYS A 559 27.30 -2.64 -6.98
C LYS A 559 26.85 -1.41 -7.76
N ASN A 560 25.55 -1.29 -8.00
CA ASN A 560 24.98 -0.15 -8.72
C ASN A 560 25.12 1.16 -7.94
N ASP A 561 24.91 1.14 -6.61
CA ASP A 561 25.10 2.30 -5.74
C ASP A 561 26.57 2.76 -5.71
N LYS A 562 27.51 1.81 -5.65
CA LYS A 562 28.95 2.08 -5.73
C LYS A 562 29.31 2.76 -7.05
N LYS A 563 28.89 2.19 -8.18
CA LYS A 563 29.12 2.76 -9.52
C LYS A 563 28.55 4.18 -9.64
N LYS A 564 27.35 4.41 -9.08
CA LYS A 564 26.73 5.74 -9.06
C LYS A 564 27.55 6.75 -8.27
N ARG A 565 28.09 6.37 -7.10
CA ARG A 565 28.95 7.24 -6.29
C ARG A 565 30.27 7.57 -7.00
N GLU A 566 30.88 6.58 -7.65
CA GLU A 566 32.10 6.79 -8.44
C GLU A 566 31.87 7.77 -9.60
N VAL A 567 30.78 7.61 -10.34
CA VAL A 567 30.40 8.55 -11.42
C VAL A 567 30.14 9.96 -10.88
N GLN A 568 29.51 10.08 -9.71
CA GLN A 568 29.28 11.38 -9.07
C GLN A 568 30.59 12.03 -8.60
N ALA A 569 31.51 11.26 -8.04
CA ALA A 569 32.84 11.74 -7.63
C ALA A 569 33.63 12.25 -8.83
N MET A 570 33.71 11.47 -9.92
CA MET A 570 34.39 11.89 -11.15
C MET A 570 33.77 13.16 -11.77
N LYS A 571 32.43 13.32 -11.70
CA LYS A 571 31.77 14.55 -12.16
C LYS A 571 32.14 15.74 -11.27
N ALA A 572 32.19 15.56 -9.94
CA ALA A 572 32.56 16.61 -9.01
C ALA A 572 34.03 17.04 -9.20
N GLU A 573 34.94 16.08 -9.38
CA GLU A 573 36.36 16.35 -9.68
C GLU A 573 36.51 17.15 -10.98
N LYS A 574 35.85 16.75 -12.07
CA LYS A 574 35.86 17.50 -13.34
C LYS A 574 35.30 18.92 -13.21
N ILE A 575 34.32 19.14 -12.33
CA ILE A 575 33.78 20.49 -12.06
C ILE A 575 34.80 21.29 -11.24
N ALA A 576 35.45 20.69 -10.25
CA ALA A 576 36.48 21.34 -9.44
C ALA A 576 37.71 21.72 -10.28
N GLU A 577 38.19 20.84 -11.17
CA GLU A 577 39.30 21.12 -12.09
C GLU A 577 38.98 22.28 -13.04
N LYS A 578 37.76 22.34 -13.59
CA LYS A 578 37.31 23.47 -14.41
C LYS A 578 37.17 24.76 -13.60
N GLY A 579 36.75 24.68 -12.35
CA GLY A 579 36.69 25.82 -11.42
C GLY A 579 38.07 26.39 -11.09
N ILE A 580 39.05 25.53 -10.82
CA ILE A 580 40.44 25.92 -10.53
C ILE A 580 41.09 26.56 -11.77
N ALA A 581 40.89 25.99 -12.96
CA ALA A 581 41.39 26.58 -14.21
C ALA A 581 40.79 27.98 -14.48
N SER A 582 39.51 28.18 -14.17
CA SER A 582 38.84 29.49 -14.27
C SER A 582 39.40 30.52 -13.28
N SER A 583 39.73 30.11 -12.04
CA SER A 583 40.33 31.00 -11.04
C SER A 583 41.79 31.32 -11.35
N PHE A 584 42.55 30.38 -11.93
CA PHE A 584 43.94 30.62 -12.36
C PHE A 584 44.03 31.64 -13.50
N PHE A 585 43.11 31.60 -14.48
CA PHE A 585 43.05 32.60 -15.55
C PHE A 585 42.61 34.00 -15.06
N SER A 586 41.86 34.10 -13.97
CA SER A 586 41.52 35.39 -13.36
C SER A 586 42.67 35.99 -12.53
N PHE A 587 43.57 35.16 -12.01
CA PHE A 587 44.73 35.60 -11.22
C PHE A 587 45.91 36.06 -12.08
N LEU A 588 46.02 35.59 -13.33
CA LEU A 588 47.01 36.03 -14.33
C LEU A 588 46.60 37.30 -15.11
N ARG A 589 45.45 37.91 -14.78
CA ARG A 589 44.91 39.14 -15.39
C ARG A 589 44.95 40.37 -14.47
N ILE A 590 45.57 40.25 -13.30
CA ILE A 590 45.95 41.34 -12.40
C ILE A 590 47.47 41.46 -12.48
#